data_AF-A0A9X8YCN1-F1
#
_entry.id   AF-A0A9X8YCN1-F1
#
_cell.length_a   1.000
_cell.length_b   1.000
_cell.length_c   1.000
_cell.angle_alpha   90.00
_cell.angle_beta   90.00
_cell.angle_gamma   90.00
#
_symmetry.space_group_name_H-M   'P 1'
#
loop_
_entity.id
_entity.type
_entity.pdbx_description
1 polymer ?
#
loop_
_entity_poly.entity_id
_entity_poly.type
_entity_poly.pdbx_seq_one_letter_code
_entity_poly.pdbx_strand_id
1 'polypeptide(L)'
;MIAVNGFFIAGAVVCALALLVAVIATAIRKHPDDWALIGAVATELFLIAYGIAAAIRQVGGNAVQGDPVEFWGYFITALIMPPVAFFWAISEKSRWSNAVLAASAAVTFVMVFRMEQIWQ
;
A
#
# COMPACT_ATOMS: atom_id res chain seq x y z
N MET A 1 -13.29 17.40 -14.13
CA MET A 1 -12.39 16.33 -14.65
C MET A 1 -11.48 15.97 -13.49
N ILE A 2 -11.57 14.77 -12.93
CA ILE A 2 -10.68 14.34 -11.83
C ILE A 2 -9.28 14.22 -12.42
N ALA A 3 -8.40 15.18 -12.14
CA ALA A 3 -6.99 15.09 -12.52
C ALA A 3 -6.31 14.13 -11.54
N VAL A 4 -6.20 12.87 -11.94
CA VAL A 4 -5.59 11.83 -11.11
C VAL A 4 -4.07 12.02 -11.13
N ASN A 5 -3.45 12.19 -9.96
CA ASN A 5 -2.00 12.35 -9.87
C ASN A 5 -1.27 11.08 -10.32
N GLY A 6 -0.12 11.24 -10.98
CA GLY A 6 0.71 10.10 -11.42
C GLY A 6 1.15 9.19 -10.27
N PHE A 7 1.33 9.74 -9.06
CA PHE A 7 1.61 8.99 -7.84
C PHE A 7 0.45 8.06 -7.45
N PHE A 8 -0.78 8.54 -7.53
CA PHE A 8 -1.94 7.70 -7.26
C PHE A 8 -2.04 6.57 -8.27
N ILE A 9 -1.83 6.84 -9.57
CA ILE A 9 -1.86 5.79 -10.61
C ILE A 9 -0.80 4.73 -10.32
N ALA A 10 0.43 5.14 -10.01
CA ALA A 10 1.51 4.22 -9.67
C ALA A 10 1.16 3.38 -8.42
N GLY A 11 0.67 4.02 -7.36
CA GLY A 11 0.27 3.32 -6.13
C GLY A 11 -0.90 2.36 -6.34
N ALA A 12 -1.89 2.77 -7.13
CA ALA A 12 -3.02 1.95 -7.53
C ALA A 12 -2.56 0.69 -8.28
N VAL A 13 -1.66 0.83 -9.24
CA VAL A 13 -1.11 -0.30 -10.00
C VAL A 13 -0.30 -1.23 -9.09
N VAL A 14 0.57 -0.70 -8.23
CA VAL A 14 1.37 -1.51 -7.29
C VAL A 14 0.46 -2.31 -6.36
N CYS A 15 -0.51 -1.65 -5.72
CA CYS A 15 -1.43 -2.33 -4.81
C CYS A 15 -2.32 -3.34 -5.54
N ALA A 16 -2.81 -3.03 -6.74
CA ALA A 16 -3.66 -3.92 -7.52
C ALA A 16 -2.90 -5.19 -7.95
N LEU A 17 -1.65 -5.05 -8.38
CA LEU A 17 -0.80 -6.20 -8.74
C LEU A 17 -0.48 -7.05 -7.50
N ALA A 18 -0.09 -6.43 -6.39
CA ALA A 18 0.19 -7.14 -5.14
C ALA A 18 -1.05 -7.89 -4.63
N LEU A 19 -2.22 -7.23 -4.67
CA LEU A 19 -3.51 -7.82 -4.32
C LEU A 19 -3.83 -9.03 -5.21
N LEU A 20 -3.74 -8.86 -6.54
CA LEU A 20 -4.05 -9.91 -7.50
C LEU A 20 -3.16 -11.14 -7.29
N VAL A 21 -1.85 -10.93 -7.14
CA VAL A 21 -0.89 -12.02 -6.89
C VAL A 21 -1.22 -12.74 -5.58
N ALA A 22 -1.48 -12.01 -4.50
CA ALA A 22 -1.79 -12.59 -3.19
C ALA A 22 -3.13 -13.34 -3.17
N VAL A 23 -4.17 -12.82 -3.86
CA VAL A 23 -5.47 -13.51 -3.99
C VAL A 23 -5.33 -14.81 -4.76
N ILE A 24 -4.62 -14.79 -5.90
CA ILE A 24 -4.36 -16.01 -6.68
C ILE A 24 -3.55 -17.02 -5.87
N ALA A 25 -2.51 -16.55 -5.15
CA ALA A 25 -1.71 -17.39 -4.28
C ALA A 25 -2.53 -18.04 -3.16
N THR A 26 -3.52 -17.32 -2.61
CA THR A 26 -4.43 -17.86 -1.59
C THR A 26 -5.25 -19.05 -2.11
N ALA A 27 -5.68 -19.00 -3.38
CA ALA A 27 -6.47 -20.06 -3.99
C ALA A 27 -5.65 -21.28 -4.40
N ILE A 28 -4.42 -21.07 -4.91
CA ILE A 28 -3.62 -22.13 -5.55
C ILE A 28 -2.58 -22.73 -4.60
N ARG A 29 -2.02 -21.95 -3.67
CA ARG A 29 -0.90 -22.37 -2.81
C ARG A 29 -1.37 -22.84 -1.44
N LYS A 30 -0.62 -23.78 -0.87
CA LYS A 30 -0.83 -24.26 0.51
C LYS A 30 0.06 -23.54 1.54
N HIS A 31 1.01 -22.74 1.06
CA HIS A 31 2.02 -22.01 1.83
C HIS A 31 2.14 -20.57 1.30
N PRO A 32 2.78 -19.65 2.04
CA PRO A 32 3.08 -18.30 1.58
C PRO A 32 3.84 -18.32 0.24
N ASP A 33 3.36 -17.57 -0.75
CA ASP A 33 3.99 -17.50 -2.07
C ASP A 33 5.06 -16.39 -2.10
N ASP A 34 6.23 -16.70 -2.66
CA ASP A 34 7.35 -15.75 -2.73
C ASP A 34 6.97 -14.49 -3.53
N TRP A 35 6.12 -14.60 -4.56
CA TRP A 35 5.67 -13.42 -5.32
C TRP A 35 4.70 -12.56 -4.52
N ALA A 36 3.88 -13.15 -3.66
CA ALA A 36 3.02 -12.39 -2.75
C ALA A 36 3.85 -11.63 -1.70
N LEU A 37 4.93 -12.25 -1.19
CA LEU A 37 5.89 -11.59 -0.31
C LEU A 37 6.63 -10.44 -1.02
N ILE A 38 7.09 -10.66 -2.25
CA ILE A 38 7.69 -9.60 -3.09
C ILE A 38 6.69 -8.47 -3.32
N GLY A 39 5.40 -8.78 -3.53
CA GLY A 39 4.34 -7.78 -3.67
C GLY A 39 4.21 -6.88 -2.44
N ALA A 40 4.30 -7.44 -1.23
CA ALA A 40 4.31 -6.65 0.00
C ALA A 40 5.54 -5.74 0.11
N VAL A 41 6.73 -6.27 -0.20
CA VAL A 41 7.98 -5.47 -0.20
C VAL A 41 7.94 -4.35 -1.24
N ALA A 42 7.44 -4.64 -2.45
CA ALA A 42 7.29 -3.64 -3.51
C ALA A 42 6.30 -2.53 -3.10
N THR A 43 5.21 -2.91 -2.44
CA THR A 43 4.23 -1.96 -1.88
C THR A 43 4.88 -1.07 -0.83
N GLU A 44 5.68 -1.65 0.07
CA GLU A 44 6.39 -0.90 1.11
C GLU A 44 7.40 0.10 0.53
N LEU A 45 8.21 -0.33 -0.44
CA LEU A 45 9.18 0.54 -1.10
C LEU A 45 8.49 1.70 -1.83
N PHE A 46 7.35 1.43 -2.47
CA PHE A 46 6.54 2.49 -3.08
C PHE A 46 6.05 3.49 -2.04
N LEU A 47 5.51 3.03 -0.90
CA LEU A 47 5.02 3.90 0.16
C LEU A 47 6.14 4.77 0.75
N ILE A 48 7.33 4.23 0.96
CA ILE A 48 8.49 5.01 1.42
C ILE A 48 8.81 6.13 0.42
N ALA A 49 8.88 5.81 -0.88
CA ALA A 49 9.13 6.80 -1.92
C ALA A 49 8.02 7.86 -1.99
N TYR A 50 6.75 7.43 -1.86
CA TYR A 50 5.60 8.32 -1.82
C TYR A 50 5.65 9.28 -0.61
N GLY A 51 5.96 8.77 0.58
CA GLY A 51 6.06 9.58 1.80
C GLY A 51 7.18 10.62 1.73
N ILE A 52 8.34 10.25 1.19
CA ILE A 52 9.45 11.19 0.95
C ILE A 52 9.03 12.29 -0.03
N ALA A 53 8.40 11.92 -1.15
CA ALA A 53 7.93 12.88 -2.15
C ALA A 53 6.86 13.82 -1.57
N ALA A 54 5.93 13.28 -0.78
CA ALA A 54 4.89 14.05 -0.08
C ALA A 54 5.49 15.06 0.91
N ALA A 55 6.47 14.63 1.73
CA ALA A 55 7.17 15.50 2.67
C ALA A 55 7.91 16.64 1.95
N ILE A 56 8.66 16.33 0.89
CA ILE A 56 9.38 17.33 0.09
C ILE A 56 8.41 18.35 -0.50
N ARG A 57 7.28 17.89 -1.06
CA ARG A 57 6.26 18.75 -1.65
C ARG A 57 5.65 19.71 -0.63
N GLN A 58 5.37 19.22 0.58
CA GLN A 58 4.77 20.00 1.66
C GLN A 58 5.74 21.02 2.26
N VAL A 59 7.00 20.64 2.48
CA VAL A 59 8.07 21.58 2.91
C VAL A 59 8.36 22.63 1.81
N GLY A 60 8.22 22.26 0.54
CA GLY A 60 8.32 23.16 -0.61
C GLY A 60 7.14 24.13 -0.79
N GLY A 61 6.20 24.19 0.16
CA GLY A 61 5.09 25.15 0.17
C GLY A 61 3.80 24.68 -0.51
N ASN A 62 3.77 23.46 -1.05
CA ASN A 62 2.54 22.87 -1.59
C ASN A 62 1.84 22.05 -0.51
N ALA A 63 1.07 22.72 0.34
CA ALA A 63 0.26 22.05 1.36
C ALA A 63 -0.80 21.15 0.72
N VAL A 64 -1.24 20.12 1.44
CA VAL A 64 -2.47 19.39 1.10
C VAL A 64 -3.66 20.35 1.18
N GLN A 65 -4.71 20.09 0.41
CA GLN A 65 -5.91 20.92 0.45
C GLN A 65 -6.74 20.65 1.71
N GLY A 66 -6.77 19.39 2.16
CA GLY A 66 -7.37 18.99 3.44
C GLY A 66 -6.44 19.11 4.64
N ASP A 67 -6.76 18.39 5.72
CA ASP A 67 -5.96 18.38 6.96
C ASP A 67 -4.67 17.56 6.81
N PRO A 68 -3.47 18.16 7.00
CA PRO A 68 -2.20 17.43 7.00
C PRO A 68 -2.13 16.29 8.02
N VAL A 69 -2.76 16.44 9.19
CA VAL A 69 -2.74 15.39 10.23
C VAL A 69 -3.51 14.16 9.76
N GLU A 70 -4.66 14.36 9.11
CA GLU A 70 -5.43 13.27 8.52
C GLU A 70 -4.64 12.56 7.41
N PHE A 71 -3.97 13.32 6.54
CA PHE A 71 -3.11 12.78 5.49
C PHE A 71 -2.00 11.87 6.06
N TRP A 72 -1.24 12.37 7.02
CA TRP A 72 -0.14 11.62 7.63
C TRP A 72 -0.65 10.42 8.46
N GLY A 73 -1.84 10.52 9.04
CA GLY A 73 -2.51 9.40 9.71
C GLY A 73 -2.83 8.24 8.76
N TYR A 74 -3.37 8.53 7.57
CA TYR A 74 -3.58 7.51 6.53
C TYR A 74 -2.26 6.96 5.99
N PHE A 75 -1.26 7.82 5.78
CA PHE A 75 0.06 7.38 5.31
C PHE A 75 0.72 6.41 6.28
N ILE A 76 0.77 6.73 7.58
CA ILE A 76 1.37 5.87 8.60
C ILE A 76 0.61 4.54 8.67
N THR A 77 -0.72 4.58 8.60
CA THR A 77 -1.54 3.36 8.56
C THR A 77 -1.18 2.51 7.34
N ALA A 78 -1.08 3.12 6.15
CA ALA A 78 -0.67 2.45 4.92
C ALA A 78 0.73 1.82 5.06
N LEU A 79 1.68 2.55 5.63
CA LEU A 79 3.07 2.12 5.79
C LEU A 79 3.22 0.93 6.77
N ILE A 80 2.35 0.83 7.77
CA ILE A 80 2.42 -0.27 8.75
C ILE A 80 1.82 -1.58 8.19
N MET A 81 0.87 -1.51 7.26
CA MET A 81 0.16 -2.70 6.78
C MET A 81 1.08 -3.73 6.09
N PRO A 82 1.90 -3.38 5.08
CA PRO A 82 2.74 -4.35 4.40
C PRO A 82 3.77 -5.03 5.32
N PRO A 83 4.50 -4.34 6.21
CA PRO A 83 5.42 -4.98 7.15
C PRO A 83 4.71 -5.96 8.08
N VAL A 84 3.56 -5.58 8.64
CA VAL A 84 2.78 -6.46 9.53
C VAL A 84 2.35 -7.72 8.80
N ALA A 85 1.81 -7.59 7.58
CA ALA A 85 1.41 -8.73 6.78
C ALA A 85 2.58 -9.61 6.33
N PHE A 86 3.73 -9.00 6.01
CA PHE A 86 4.95 -9.72 5.64
C PHE A 86 5.48 -10.56 6.80
N PHE A 87 5.60 -9.99 8.00
CA PHE A 87 6.02 -10.73 9.18
C PHE A 87 5.00 -11.80 9.59
N TRP A 88 3.71 -11.54 9.41
CA TRP A 88 2.67 -12.56 9.59
C TRP A 88 2.91 -13.74 8.65
N ALA A 89 3.13 -13.47 7.38
CA ALA A 89 3.31 -14.51 6.36
C ALA A 89 4.58 -15.35 6.57
N ILE A 90 5.62 -14.80 7.18
CA ILE A 90 6.81 -15.55 7.57
C ILE A 90 6.56 -16.42 8.81
N SER A 91 5.81 -15.89 9.77
CA SER A 91 5.53 -16.56 11.05
C SER A 91 4.55 -17.72 10.89
N GLU A 92 3.50 -17.52 10.08
CA GLU A 92 2.51 -18.54 9.79
C GLU A 92 2.71 -19.08 8.37
N LYS A 93 3.01 -20.38 8.23
CA LYS A 93 3.25 -21.02 6.93
C LYS A 93 2.01 -21.73 6.39
N SER A 94 0.87 -21.05 6.39
CA SER A 94 -0.40 -21.55 5.89
C SER A 94 -0.84 -20.81 4.62
N ARG A 95 -1.87 -21.32 3.94
CA ARG A 95 -2.50 -20.61 2.80
C ARG A 95 -3.13 -19.26 3.21
N TRP A 96 -3.50 -19.12 4.49
CA TRP A 96 -4.17 -17.93 5.00
C TRP A 96 -3.23 -16.73 5.09
N SER A 97 -1.91 -16.98 5.15
CA SER A 97 -0.89 -15.94 5.04
C SER A 97 -0.97 -15.15 3.73
N ASN A 98 -1.27 -15.82 2.61
CA ASN A 98 -1.51 -15.12 1.34
C ASN A 98 -2.77 -14.25 1.39
N ALA A 99 -3.79 -14.68 2.16
CA ALA A 99 -5.01 -13.89 2.35
C ALA A 99 -4.74 -12.62 3.17
N VAL A 100 -3.86 -12.71 4.17
CA VAL A 100 -3.40 -11.56 4.97
C VAL A 100 -2.60 -10.58 4.10
N LEU A 101 -1.70 -11.08 3.23
CA LEU A 101 -0.97 -10.23 2.27
C LEU A 101 -1.94 -9.53 1.30
N ALA A 102 -2.96 -10.23 0.82
CA ALA A 102 -4.02 -9.65 -0.01
C ALA A 102 -4.80 -8.56 0.73
N ALA A 103 -5.22 -8.82 1.97
CA ALA A 103 -5.92 -7.83 2.79
C ALA A 103 -5.06 -6.58 3.01
N SER A 104 -3.77 -6.73 3.28
CA SER A 104 -2.83 -5.62 3.41
C SER A 104 -2.75 -4.77 2.14
N ALA A 105 -2.63 -5.40 0.96
CA ALA A 105 -2.64 -4.69 -0.32
C ALA A 105 -3.95 -3.92 -0.56
N ALA A 106 -5.09 -4.52 -0.22
CA ALA A 106 -6.41 -3.87 -0.34
C ALA A 106 -6.55 -2.67 0.61
N VAL A 107 -6.16 -2.81 1.88
CA VAL A 107 -6.18 -1.71 2.85
C VAL A 107 -5.28 -0.58 2.40
N THR A 108 -4.07 -0.91 1.94
CA THR A 108 -3.10 0.08 1.44
C THR A 108 -3.65 0.85 0.24
N PHE A 109 -4.30 0.17 -0.70
CA PHE A 109 -4.98 0.82 -1.83
C PHE A 109 -6.02 1.85 -1.37
N VAL A 110 -6.87 1.48 -0.41
CA VAL A 110 -7.88 2.39 0.14
C VAL A 110 -7.22 3.59 0.81
N MET A 111 -6.15 3.40 1.57
CA MET A 111 -5.43 4.51 2.20
C MET A 111 -4.80 5.44 1.15
N VAL A 112 -4.21 4.91 0.08
CA VAL A 112 -3.68 5.71 -1.03
C VAL A 112 -4.77 6.51 -1.73
N PHE A 113 -5.96 5.93 -1.90
CA PHE A 113 -7.11 6.63 -2.44
C PHE A 113 -7.59 7.76 -1.52
N ARG A 114 -7.69 7.52 -0.21
CA ARG A 114 -8.05 8.55 0.77
C ARG A 114 -7.04 9.68 0.80
N MET A 115 -5.75 9.36 0.69
CA MET A 115 -4.69 10.34 0.56
C MET A 115 -4.81 11.19 -0.71
N GLU A 116 -5.11 10.58 -1.86
CA GLU A 116 -5.34 11.33 -3.11
C GLU A 116 -6.53 12.30 -3.00
N GLN A 117 -7.59 11.91 -2.30
CA GLN A 117 -8.73 12.80 -2.04
C GLN A 117 -8.34 14.05 -1.23
N ILE A 118 -7.34 13.96 -0.35
CA ILE A 118 -6.85 15.09 0.46
C ILE A 118 -5.92 16.02 -0.34
N TRP A 119 -5.25 15.47 -1.36
CA TRP A 119 -4.40 16.25 -2.27
C TRP A 119 -5.20 17.06 -3.29
N GLN A 120 -6.40 16.60 -3.63
CA GLN A 120 -7.31 17.23 -4.57
C GLN A 120 -8.17 18.33 -3.93
#